data_AF-K2GKG1-F1
#
_entry.id   AF-K2GKG1-F1
#
_cell.length_a   1.000
_cell.length_b   1.000
_cell.length_c   1.000
_cell.angle_alpha   90.00
_cell.angle_beta   90.00
_cell.angle_gamma   90.00
#
_symmetry.space_group_name_H-M   'P 1'
#
loop_
_entity.id
_entity.type
_entity.pdbx_description
1 polymer ?
#
loop_
_entity_poly.entity_id
_entity_poly.type
_entity_poly.pdbx_seq_one_letter_code
_entity_poly.pdbx_strand_id
1 'polypeptide(L)' 'MLAFFQRIGKSLMFPIATLPAAALLLRLGMDDMLDIDFIEAAGSSILDNLHSYSV' A
#
# COMPACT_ATOMS: atom_id res chain seq x y z
N MET A 1 -7.99 -20.62 21.18
CA MET A 1 -7.04 -19.50 21.06
C MET A 1 -6.48 -19.35 19.65
N LEU A 2 -5.91 -20.40 19.04
CA LEU A 2 -5.34 -20.35 17.67
C LEU A 2 -6.32 -19.84 16.60
N ALA A 3 -7.59 -20.22 16.67
CA ALA A 3 -8.63 -19.78 15.72
C ALA A 3 -8.84 -18.24 15.71
N PHE A 4 -8.61 -17.56 16.85
CA PHE A 4 -8.70 -16.09 16.93
C PHE A 4 -7.55 -15.43 16.15
N PHE A 5 -6.32 -15.90 16.36
CA PHE A 5 -5.15 -15.42 15.61
C PHE A 5 -5.25 -15.74 14.11
N GLN A 6 -5.81 -16.89 13.73
CA GLN A 6 -6.07 -17.23 12.33
C GLN A 6 -7.04 -16.24 11.67
N ARG A 7 -8.08 -15.78 12.38
CA ARG A 7 -8.99 -14.74 11.88
C ARG A 7 -8.28 -13.41 11.66
N ILE A 8 -7.43 -13.00 12.61
CA ILE A 8 -6.64 -11.76 12.48
C ILE A 8 -5.66 -11.86 11.30
N GLY A 9 -4.92 -12.96 11.19
CA GLY A 9 -4.01 -13.18 10.06
C GLY A 9 -4.73 -13.12 8.71
N LYS A 10 -5.94 -13.70 8.63
CA LYS A 10 -6.76 -13.66 7.42
C LYS A 10 -7.28 -12.26 7.09
N SER A 11 -7.64 -11.43 8.08
CA SER A 11 -8.04 -10.04 7.83
C SER A 11 -6.86 -9.15 7.40
N LEU A 12 -5.66 -9.42 7.92
CA LEU A 12 -4.45 -8.67 7.56
C LEU A 12 -3.89 -9.05 6.19
N MET A 13 -4.28 -10.21 5.65
CA MET A 13 -3.86 -10.65 4.31
C MET A 13 -4.25 -9.66 3.21
N PHE A 14 -5.42 -9.00 3.32
CA PHE A 14 -5.88 -8.05 2.30
C PHE A 14 -5.02 -6.78 2.25
N PRO A 15 -4.81 -6.04 3.35
CA PRO A 15 -3.85 -4.93 3.39
C PRO A 15 -2.44 -5.30 2.91
N ILE A 16 -1.90 -6.43 3.37
CA ILE A 16 -0.54 -6.87 3.00
C ILE A 16 -0.46 -7.15 1.49
N ALA A 17 -1.49 -7.77 0.91
CA ALA A 17 -1.56 -8.04 -0.52
C ALA A 17 -1.63 -6.75 -1.38
N THR A 18 -2.08 -5.62 -0.82
CA THR A 18 -2.12 -4.33 -1.53
C THR A 18 -0.77 -3.58 -1.54
N LEU A 19 0.16 -3.91 -0.65
CA LEU A 19 1.46 -3.23 -0.54
C LEU A 19 2.31 -3.27 -1.82
N PRO A 20 2.44 -4.40 -2.54
CA PRO A 20 3.22 -4.44 -3.77
C PRO A 20 2.62 -3.56 -4.88
N ALA A 21 1.29 -3.50 -4.97
CA ALA A 21 0.62 -2.63 -5.93
C ALA A 21 0.87 -1.15 -5.60
N ALA A 22 0.79 -0.75 -4.33
CA ALA A 22 1.10 0.61 -3.89
C ALA A 22 2.55 1.01 -4.21
N ALA A 23 3.51 0.11 -3.96
CA ALA A 23 4.92 0.35 -4.27
C ALA A 23 5.18 0.51 -5.77
N LEU A 24 4.50 -0.29 -6.61
CA LEU A 24 4.59 -0.17 -8.06
C LEU A 24 3.98 1.16 -8.54
N LEU A 25 2.81 1.55 -8.02
CA LEU A 25 2.20 2.84 -8.36
C LEU A 25 3.13 4.01 -7.99
N LEU A 26 3.69 4.00 -6.78
CA LEU A 26 4.65 5.02 -6.36
C LEU A 26 5.84 5.10 -7.32
N ARG A 27 6.50 3.95 -7.59
CA ARG A 27 7.70 3.93 -8.42
C ARG A 27 7.43 4.33 -9.88
N LEU A 28 6.29 3.92 -10.43
CA LEU A 28 5.96 4.23 -11.82
C LEU A 28 5.59 5.69 -12.03
N GLY A 29 5.07 6.37 -11.00
CA GLY A 29 4.65 7.77 -11.10
C GLY A 29 5.79 8.80 -11.03
N MET A 30 6.94 8.43 -10.47
CA MET A 30 8.09 9.31 -10.26
C MET A 30 8.62 9.95 -11.56
N ASP A 31 9.24 11.12 -11.41
CA ASP A 31 9.84 11.97 -12.45
C ASP A 31 10.87 11.22 -13.31
N ASP A 32 11.58 10.25 -12.72
CA ASP A 32 12.63 9.47 -13.39
C ASP A 32 12.11 8.23 -14.14
N MET A 33 10.79 7.99 -14.10
CA MET A 33 10.13 6.85 -14.73
C MET A 33 9.12 7.29 -15.79
N LEU A 34 7.84 7.41 -15.43
CA LEU A 34 6.78 7.82 -16.37
C LEU A 34 6.34 9.27 -16.18
N ASP A 35 6.75 9.93 -15.09
CA ASP A 35 6.43 11.33 -14.80
C ASP A 35 4.90 11.58 -14.79
N ILE A 36 4.18 10.81 -13.96
CA ILE A 36 2.71 10.86 -13.84
C ILE A 36 2.32 11.06 -12.38
N ASP A 37 2.15 12.33 -11.99
CA ASP A 37 1.79 12.77 -10.63
C ASP A 37 0.62 12.00 -10.01
N PHE A 38 -0.44 11.74 -10.79
CA PHE A 38 -1.63 11.02 -10.29
C PHE A 38 -1.30 9.58 -9.85
N ILE A 39 -0.41 8.91 -10.57
CA ILE A 39 -0.02 7.51 -10.29
C ILE A 39 0.85 7.46 -9.04
N GLU A 40 1.77 8.41 -8.88
CA GLU A 40 2.58 8.55 -7.67
C GLU A 40 1.69 8.84 -6.45
N ALA A 41 0.80 9.83 -6.56
CA ALA A 41 -0.13 10.21 -5.50
C ALA A 41 -1.07 9.05 -5.11
N ALA A 42 -1.52 8.25 -6.09
CA ALA A 42 -2.32 7.06 -5.81
C ALA A 42 -1.53 6.04 -4.99
N GLY A 43 -0.27 5.77 -5.36
CA GLY A 43 0.64 4.88 -4.62
C GLY A 43 0.89 5.36 -3.19
N SER A 44 1.20 6.66 -3.01
CA SER A 44 1.38 7.28 -1.70
C SER A 44 0.13 7.16 -0.84
N SER A 45 -1.04 7.50 -1.40
CA SER A 45 -2.29 7.49 -0.64
C SER A 45 -2.64 6.12 -0.05
N ILE A 46 -2.30 5.02 -0.73
CA ILE A 46 -2.51 3.67 -0.20
C ILE A 46 -1.60 3.43 1.02
N LEU A 47 -0.34 3.86 0.96
CA LEU A 47 0.62 3.71 2.05
C LEU A 47 0.27 4.60 3.25
N ASP A 48 -0.16 5.84 3.00
CA ASP A 48 -0.57 6.82 4.01
C ASP A 48 -1.83 6.41 4.78
N ASN A 49 -2.72 5.65 4.14
CA ASN A 49 -3.90 5.09 4.81
C ASN A 49 -3.58 3.80 5.59
N LEU A 50 -2.41 3.20 5.37
CA LEU A 50 -1.99 1.95 6.02
C LEU A 50 -1.07 2.18 7.22
N HIS A 51 -0.12 3.12 7.10
CA HIS A 51 0.62 3.67 8.22
C HIS A 51 0.01 5.01 8.56
N SER A 52 -0.45 5.20 9.80
CA SER A 52 -1.04 6.45 10.30
C SER A 52 -0.08 7.66 10.34
N TYR A 53 0.96 7.66 9.51
CA TYR A 53 2.01 8.67 9.48
C TYR A 53 2.05 9.34 8.10
N SER A 54 1.40 10.51 8.01
CA SER A 54 1.62 11.49 6.95
C SER A 54 2.90 12.29 7.26
N VAL A 55 3.96 12.12 6.47
CA VAL A 55 5.08 13.08 6.36
C VAL A 55 5.12 13.58 4.94
#